data_AF-A0A0F9X249-F1
#
_entry.id   AF-A0A0F9X249-F1
#
_cell.length_a   1.000
_cell.length_b   1.000
_cell.length_c   1.000
_cell.angle_alpha   90.00
_cell.angle_beta   90.00
_cell.angle_gamma   90.00
#
_symmetry.space_group_name_H-M   'P 1'
#
loop_
_entity.id
_entity.type
_entity.pdbx_description
1 polymer ?
#
loop_
_entity_poly.entity_id
_entity_poly.type
_entity_poly.pdbx_seq_one_letter_code
_entity_poly.pdbx_strand_id
1 'polypeptide(L)'
;MAITEQAQATQPAAQAKLSPAAIKARKEAIELQKKNEDLLQELQEWKDKAAEPVPEKVLVAPVQPVADPNAEMISTLQVQVKLLSDQVALSQSMQMTGKPIYKPVPADDFQDEGVLFSCRKVFYVIGSYLDHKGMEVMPPYKLITLHYASSDRRKEGHEEAIVNSCTFTTHLKAEIEFLRNHPMYAVEFFESLNATMGASGVYNEFRVKAANQVIAMKDESVINTCYQKGVAHVDKMSIKDLRRSLTGVYAEEYIGEAKELQSDLERRRLVGHPATE
;
A
#
# COMPACT_ATOMS: atom_id res chain seq x y z
N MET A 1 -73.80 0.61 38.55
CA MET A 1 -72.48 -0.04 38.72
C MET A 1 -71.45 0.95 38.21
N ALA A 2 -70.72 1.60 39.12
CA ALA A 2 -69.69 2.58 38.79
C ALA A 2 -68.39 2.08 39.42
N ILE A 3 -67.37 1.86 38.59
CA ILE A 3 -66.04 1.42 39.01
C ILE A 3 -65.14 2.65 38.99
N THR A 4 -64.61 2.98 40.16
CA THR A 4 -63.71 4.09 40.42
C THR A 4 -62.28 3.57 40.31
N GLU A 5 -61.51 4.10 39.35
CA GLU A 5 -60.11 3.74 39.13
C GLU A 5 -59.21 4.74 39.88
N GLN A 6 -58.49 4.26 40.89
CA GLN A 6 -57.60 5.07 41.73
C GLN A 6 -56.19 5.13 41.11
N ALA A 7 -55.76 6.35 40.76
CA ALA A 7 -54.37 6.64 40.41
C ALA A 7 -53.50 6.74 41.67
N GLN A 8 -52.52 5.85 41.82
CA GLN A 8 -51.51 5.92 42.86
C GLN A 8 -50.36 6.83 42.42
N ALA A 9 -50.15 7.90 43.18
CA ALA A 9 -49.01 8.80 43.06
C ALA A 9 -47.76 8.18 43.69
N THR A 10 -46.76 7.89 42.88
CA THR A 10 -45.43 7.42 43.30
C THR A 10 -44.65 8.59 43.92
N GLN A 11 -44.22 8.43 45.17
CA GLN A 11 -43.42 9.40 45.93
C GLN A 11 -41.99 9.58 45.35
N PRO A 12 -41.37 10.77 45.49
CA PRO A 12 -39.99 11.00 45.06
C PRO A 12 -39.00 10.34 46.04
N ALA A 13 -38.16 9.46 45.49
CA ALA A 13 -37.09 8.79 46.21
C ALA A 13 -36.03 9.77 46.74
N ALA A 14 -35.54 9.46 47.95
CA ALA A 14 -34.56 10.20 48.72
C ALA A 14 -33.32 10.62 47.91
N GLN A 15 -32.96 11.90 48.01
CA GLN A 15 -31.69 12.44 47.49
C GLN A 15 -30.52 11.92 48.34
N ALA A 16 -29.95 10.79 47.91
CA ALA A 16 -28.65 10.34 48.41
C ALA A 16 -27.59 11.40 48.05
N LYS A 17 -26.87 11.90 49.05
CA LYS A 17 -25.75 12.83 48.87
C LYS A 17 -24.64 12.13 48.06
N LEU A 18 -24.65 12.33 46.74
CA LEU A 18 -23.61 11.84 45.83
C LEU A 18 -22.26 12.45 46.23
N SER A 19 -21.22 11.62 46.26
CA SER A 19 -19.87 12.07 46.58
C SER A 19 -19.39 13.10 45.54
N PRO A 20 -18.48 14.03 45.91
CA PRO A 20 -17.92 15.00 44.97
C PRO A 20 -17.30 14.36 43.71
N ALA A 21 -16.75 13.14 43.84
CA ALA A 21 -16.24 12.36 42.73
C ALA A 21 -17.34 11.89 41.77
N ALA A 22 -18.49 11.45 42.29
CA ALA A 22 -19.62 11.02 41.47
C ALA A 22 -20.28 12.20 40.73
N ILE A 23 -20.27 13.39 41.33
CA ILE A 23 -20.74 14.63 40.67
C ILE A 23 -19.81 15.02 39.53
N LYS A 24 -18.49 14.90 39.72
CA LYS A 24 -17.50 15.17 38.66
C LYS A 24 -17.64 14.21 37.48
N ALA A 25 -17.72 12.90 37.75
CA ALA A 25 -17.89 11.89 36.72
C ALA A 25 -19.19 12.08 35.92
N ARG A 26 -20.28 12.48 36.59
CA ARG A 26 -21.55 12.78 35.93
C ARG A 26 -21.47 14.01 35.02
N LYS A 27 -20.72 15.04 35.41
CA LYS A 27 -20.50 16.23 34.56
C LYS A 27 -19.67 15.88 33.32
N GLU A 28 -18.61 15.10 33.47
CA GLU A 28 -17.77 14.65 32.36
C GLU A 28 -18.55 13.75 31.38
N ALA A 29 -19.42 12.87 31.88
CA ALA A 29 -20.29 12.05 31.05
C ALA A 29 -21.29 12.88 30.23
N ILE A 30 -21.88 13.92 30.84
CA ILE A 30 -22.80 14.83 30.13
C ILE A 30 -22.04 15.64 29.06
N GLU A 31 -20.82 16.09 29.35
CA GLU A 31 -20.00 16.82 28.37
C GLU A 31 -19.60 15.94 27.18
N LEU A 32 -19.22 14.69 27.42
CA LEU A 32 -18.92 13.71 26.36
C LEU A 32 -20.15 13.39 25.52
N GLN A 33 -21.32 13.26 26.16
CA GLN A 33 -22.58 13.02 25.44
C GLN A 33 -22.90 14.18 24.51
N LYS A 34 -22.74 15.43 24.97
CA LYS A 34 -22.94 16.61 24.13
C LYS A 34 -21.98 16.68 22.95
N LYS A 35 -20.68 16.37 23.16
CA LYS A 35 -19.70 16.32 22.07
C LYS A 35 -20.03 15.26 21.01
N ASN A 36 -20.55 14.10 21.44
CA ASN A 36 -20.97 13.07 20.50
C ASN A 36 -22.20 13.49 19.68
N GLU A 37 -23.14 14.21 20.28
CA GLU A 37 -24.30 14.77 19.58
C GLU A 37 -23.88 15.83 18.55
N ASP A 38 -22.94 16.72 18.91
CA ASP A 38 -22.41 17.74 18.00
C ASP A 38 -21.70 17.10 16.78
N LEU A 39 -20.88 16.05 17.00
CA LEU A 39 -20.20 15.32 15.91
C LEU A 39 -21.17 14.57 14.98
N LEU A 40 -22.25 14.03 15.53
CA LEU A 40 -23.30 13.39 14.73
C LEU A 40 -24.04 14.40 13.86
N GLN A 41 -24.27 15.61 14.37
CA GLN A 41 -24.89 16.69 13.61
C GLN A 41 -23.98 17.16 12.46
N GLU A 42 -22.67 17.32 12.71
CA GLU A 42 -21.70 17.67 11.66
C GLU A 42 -21.64 16.60 10.56
N LEU A 43 -21.63 15.32 10.92
CA LEU A 43 -21.68 14.21 9.95
C LEU A 43 -22.93 14.24 9.07
N GLN A 44 -24.06 14.68 9.62
CA GLN A 44 -25.31 14.78 8.87
C GLN A 44 -25.26 15.96 7.88
N GLU A 45 -24.74 17.11 8.28
CA GLU A 45 -24.56 18.26 7.39
C GLU A 45 -23.62 17.96 6.20
N TRP A 46 -22.58 17.16 6.43
CA TRP A 46 -21.67 16.71 5.37
C TRP A 46 -22.36 15.76 4.38
N LYS A 47 -23.25 14.88 4.86
CA LYS A 47 -24.05 14.02 3.97
C LYS A 47 -25.03 14.82 3.12
N ASP A 48 -25.66 15.84 3.70
CA ASP A 48 -26.62 16.67 2.98
C ASP A 48 -25.93 17.54 1.92
N LYS A 49 -24.73 18.07 2.20
CA LYS A 49 -23.89 18.77 1.20
C LYS A 49 -23.41 17.87 0.06
N ALA A 50 -23.15 16.59 0.34
CA ALA A 50 -22.74 15.62 -0.69
C ALA A 50 -23.92 15.17 -1.57
N ALA A 51 -25.16 15.42 -1.16
CA ALA A 51 -26.37 15.06 -1.89
C ALA A 51 -26.88 16.18 -2.82
N GLU A 52 -26.21 17.34 -2.90
CA GLU A 52 -26.55 18.36 -3.90
C GLU A 52 -26.23 17.84 -5.31
N PRO A 53 -27.23 17.70 -6.20
CA PRO A 53 -27.00 17.22 -7.55
C PRO A 53 -26.24 18.28 -8.35
N VAL A 54 -25.11 17.88 -8.93
CA VAL A 54 -24.36 18.67 -9.90
C VAL A 54 -25.32 19.08 -11.04
N PRO A 55 -25.47 20.38 -11.36
CA PRO A 55 -26.44 20.82 -12.34
C PRO A 55 -26.07 20.32 -13.74
N GLU A 56 -26.88 19.40 -14.25
CA GLU A 56 -26.85 18.90 -15.61
C GLU A 56 -27.37 19.99 -16.55
N LYS A 57 -26.46 20.76 -17.17
CA LYS A 57 -26.81 21.71 -18.22
C LYS A 57 -26.87 20.99 -19.56
N VAL A 58 -28.12 20.85 -20.01
CA VAL A 58 -28.63 20.31 -21.27
C VAL A 58 -28.13 21.12 -22.48
N LEU A 59 -27.75 20.39 -23.53
CA LEU A 59 -27.46 20.83 -24.90
C LEU A 59 -28.68 21.48 -25.58
N VAL A 60 -28.45 22.42 -26.52
CA VAL A 60 -28.85 22.33 -27.95
C VAL A 60 -28.64 23.70 -28.63
N ALA A 61 -27.72 23.76 -29.60
CA ALA A 61 -27.94 24.33 -30.94
C ALA A 61 -26.75 23.99 -31.86
N PRO A 62 -26.95 23.71 -33.16
CA PRO A 62 -25.94 23.14 -34.04
C PRO A 62 -25.11 24.22 -34.74
N VAL A 63 -23.79 24.26 -34.49
CA VAL A 63 -22.85 25.08 -35.26
C VAL A 63 -21.58 24.25 -35.52
N GLN A 64 -21.04 24.45 -36.73
CA GLN A 64 -20.02 23.71 -37.46
C GLN A 64 -18.73 23.32 -36.70
N PRO A 65 -17.98 22.32 -37.19
CA PRO A 65 -16.88 21.71 -36.45
C PRO A 65 -15.67 22.63 -36.42
N VAL A 66 -15.45 23.26 -35.27
CA VAL A 66 -14.14 23.82 -34.92
C VAL A 66 -13.45 22.75 -34.09
N ALA A 67 -12.32 22.24 -34.60
CA ALA A 67 -11.50 21.27 -33.90
C ALA A 67 -10.93 21.92 -32.64
N ASP A 68 -11.57 21.66 -31.51
CA ASP A 68 -11.19 22.19 -30.21
C ASP A 68 -10.14 21.22 -29.59
N PRO A 69 -8.87 21.63 -29.41
CA PRO A 69 -7.82 20.76 -28.87
C PRO A 69 -8.11 20.28 -27.44
N ASN A 70 -9.06 20.90 -26.76
CA ASN A 70 -9.54 20.44 -25.45
C ASN A 70 -10.47 19.22 -25.54
N ALA A 71 -11.08 18.93 -26.69
CA ALA A 71 -11.96 17.77 -26.86
C ALA A 71 -11.15 16.45 -26.92
N GLU A 72 -9.94 16.47 -27.47
CA GLU A 72 -9.02 15.34 -27.43
C GLU A 72 -8.49 15.08 -26.02
N MET A 73 -8.26 16.15 -25.25
CA MET A 73 -7.83 16.04 -23.85
C MET A 73 -8.96 15.51 -22.94
N ILE A 74 -10.20 15.95 -23.17
CA ILE A 74 -11.37 15.43 -22.44
C ILE A 74 -11.63 13.97 -22.79
N SER A 75 -11.50 13.58 -24.07
CA SER A 75 -11.71 12.18 -24.46
C SER A 75 -10.61 11.25 -23.93
N THR A 76 -9.35 11.70 -23.93
CA THR A 76 -8.24 10.94 -23.31
C THR A 76 -8.40 10.83 -21.80
N LEU A 77 -8.86 11.89 -21.12
CA LEU A 77 -9.20 11.84 -19.69
C LEU A 77 -10.37 10.89 -19.41
N GLN A 78 -11.43 10.89 -20.22
CA GLN A 78 -12.55 9.95 -20.07
C GLN A 78 -12.11 8.49 -20.29
N VAL A 79 -11.20 8.24 -21.24
CA VAL A 79 -10.61 6.92 -21.45
C VAL A 79 -9.74 6.49 -20.25
N GLN A 80 -8.95 7.41 -19.67
CA GLN A 80 -8.16 7.12 -18.47
C GLN A 80 -9.03 6.87 -17.24
N VAL A 81 -10.09 7.66 -17.04
CA VAL A 81 -11.07 7.47 -15.96
C VAL A 81 -11.77 6.12 -16.12
N LYS A 82 -12.13 5.74 -17.35
CA LYS A 82 -12.73 4.43 -17.63
C LYS A 82 -11.74 3.28 -17.38
N LEU A 83 -10.48 3.43 -17.77
CA LEU A 83 -9.44 2.44 -17.49
C LEU A 83 -9.22 2.26 -15.98
N LEU A 84 -9.22 3.36 -15.22
CA LEU A 84 -9.13 3.34 -13.76
C LEU A 84 -10.39 2.76 -13.13
N SER A 85 -11.59 3.08 -13.63
CA SER A 85 -12.83 2.50 -13.13
C SER A 85 -12.91 1.00 -13.40
N ASP A 86 -12.46 0.57 -14.57
CA ASP A 86 -12.41 -0.84 -14.95
C ASP A 86 -11.36 -1.59 -14.11
N GLN A 87 -10.20 -0.99 -13.79
CA GLN A 87 -9.23 -1.55 -12.85
C GLN A 87 -9.77 -1.64 -11.41
N VAL A 88 -10.52 -0.64 -10.95
CA VAL A 88 -11.16 -0.66 -9.63
C VAL A 88 -12.29 -1.68 -9.59
N ALA A 89 -13.08 -1.80 -10.65
CA ALA A 89 -14.12 -2.82 -10.79
C ALA A 89 -13.53 -4.25 -10.85
N LEU A 90 -12.38 -4.43 -11.50
CA LEU A 90 -11.62 -5.69 -11.47
C LEU A 90 -11.07 -5.99 -10.06
N SER A 91 -10.70 -4.96 -9.31
CA SER A 91 -10.26 -5.08 -7.90
C SER A 91 -11.43 -5.43 -6.97
N GLN A 92 -12.64 -4.95 -7.27
CA GLN A 92 -13.87 -5.30 -6.54
C GLN A 92 -14.45 -6.66 -6.96
N SER A 93 -14.23 -7.11 -8.21
CA SER A 93 -14.65 -8.44 -8.65
C SER A 93 -13.79 -9.56 -8.02
N MET A 94 -12.55 -9.28 -7.63
CA MET A 94 -11.75 -10.17 -6.77
C MET A 94 -12.27 -10.26 -5.32
N GLN A 95 -13.14 -9.36 -4.87
CA GLN A 95 -13.77 -9.41 -3.54
C GLN A 95 -15.07 -10.25 -3.53
N MET A 96 -15.57 -10.72 -4.68
CA MET A 96 -16.86 -11.41 -4.81
C MET A 96 -16.79 -12.95 -4.83
N THR A 97 -15.63 -13.58 -4.66
CA THR A 97 -15.49 -15.06 -4.75
C THR A 97 -15.08 -15.78 -3.47
N GLY A 98 -15.20 -15.14 -2.30
CA GLY A 98 -15.12 -15.86 -1.03
C GLY A 98 -14.81 -14.95 0.13
N LYS A 99 -15.58 -15.08 1.22
CA LYS A 99 -15.13 -14.58 2.53
C LYS A 99 -13.71 -15.13 2.76
N PRO A 100 -12.73 -14.34 3.23
CA PRO A 100 -11.42 -14.87 3.57
C PRO A 100 -11.63 -16.02 4.55
N ILE A 101 -11.32 -17.24 4.10
CA ILE A 101 -11.42 -18.44 4.93
C ILE A 101 -10.21 -18.38 5.85
N TYR A 102 -10.37 -17.76 7.01
CA TYR A 102 -9.37 -17.79 8.07
C TYR A 102 -9.19 -19.24 8.51
N LYS A 103 -8.07 -19.84 8.12
CA LYS A 103 -7.69 -21.15 8.65
C LYS A 103 -7.22 -20.96 10.10
N PRO A 104 -7.72 -21.76 11.05
CA PRO A 104 -7.21 -21.73 12.41
C PRO A 104 -5.72 -22.08 12.40
N VAL A 105 -4.94 -21.35 13.21
CA VAL A 105 -3.49 -21.54 13.34
C VAL A 105 -3.23 -22.82 14.16
N PRO A 106 -2.51 -23.82 13.62
CA PRO A 106 -2.08 -24.98 14.39
C PRO A 106 -1.12 -24.57 15.51
N ALA A 107 -1.22 -25.20 16.69
CA ALA A 107 -0.33 -24.90 17.81
C ALA A 107 1.15 -25.13 17.47
N ASP A 108 1.44 -26.13 16.63
CA ASP A 108 2.79 -26.49 16.19
C ASP A 108 3.44 -25.45 15.25
N ASP A 109 2.63 -24.57 14.64
CA ASP A 109 3.11 -23.53 13.73
C ASP A 109 3.70 -22.33 14.47
N PHE A 110 3.44 -22.22 15.78
CA PHE A 110 4.01 -21.17 16.61
C PHE A 110 5.48 -21.45 16.92
N GLN A 111 6.31 -20.40 16.91
CA GLN A 111 7.69 -20.43 17.38
C GLN A 111 7.95 -19.32 18.40
N ASP A 112 8.84 -19.60 19.36
CA ASP A 112 9.14 -18.71 20.48
C ASP A 112 9.75 -17.38 20.00
N GLU A 113 10.67 -17.44 19.05
CA GLU A 113 11.32 -16.26 18.49
C GLU A 113 10.48 -15.63 17.36
N GLY A 114 10.10 -14.37 17.53
CA GLY A 114 9.43 -13.61 16.49
C GLY A 114 10.41 -13.14 15.42
N VAL A 115 10.00 -13.19 14.15
CA VAL A 115 10.77 -12.65 13.03
C VAL A 115 10.14 -11.35 12.56
N LEU A 116 10.96 -10.30 12.42
CA LEU A 116 10.56 -9.00 11.92
C LEU A 116 10.93 -8.85 10.46
N PHE A 117 9.94 -8.60 9.61
CA PHE A 117 10.12 -8.22 8.22
C PHE A 117 9.91 -6.71 8.06
N SER A 118 10.71 -6.07 7.24
CA SER A 118 10.67 -4.62 7.01
C SER A 118 10.77 -4.28 5.52
N CYS A 119 10.11 -3.19 5.12
CA CYS A 119 10.07 -2.70 3.73
C CYS A 119 10.21 -1.17 3.72
N ARG A 120 10.81 -0.59 2.67
CA ARG A 120 11.01 0.86 2.51
C ARG A 120 9.77 1.53 1.88
N LYS A 121 8.62 1.38 2.55
CA LYS A 121 7.33 1.98 2.17
C LYS A 121 6.64 2.50 3.44
N VAL A 122 5.65 3.38 3.27
CA VAL A 122 4.80 3.81 4.39
C VAL A 122 3.90 2.67 4.86
N PHE A 123 3.39 1.90 3.90
CA PHE A 123 2.46 0.81 4.10
C PHE A 123 2.66 -0.18 2.96
N TYR A 124 2.61 -1.48 3.24
CA TYR A 124 2.79 -2.50 2.21
C TYR A 124 1.94 -3.73 2.52
N VAL A 125 1.26 -4.25 1.51
CA VAL A 125 0.38 -5.42 1.63
C VAL A 125 0.90 -6.51 0.73
N ILE A 126 1.17 -7.66 1.31
CA ILE A 126 1.62 -8.86 0.61
C ILE A 126 0.41 -9.77 0.42
N GLY A 127 0.00 -9.89 -0.84
CA GLY A 127 -1.05 -10.79 -1.30
C GLY A 127 -0.50 -12.11 -1.81
N SER A 128 -1.28 -12.76 -2.68
CA SER A 128 -0.81 -13.92 -3.42
C SER A 128 0.23 -13.52 -4.47
N TYR A 129 1.08 -14.48 -4.86
CA TYR A 129 2.00 -14.33 -5.97
C TYR A 129 1.99 -15.58 -6.83
N LEU A 130 2.36 -15.46 -8.11
CA LEU A 130 2.54 -16.62 -8.98
C LEU A 130 3.93 -17.21 -8.76
N ASP A 131 4.00 -18.51 -8.52
CA ASP A 131 5.27 -19.22 -8.52
C ASP A 131 5.84 -19.36 -9.93
N HIS A 132 7.05 -19.92 -10.03
CA HIS A 132 7.74 -20.17 -11.29
C HIS A 132 6.99 -21.13 -12.24
N LYS A 133 6.00 -21.87 -11.73
CA LYS A 133 5.11 -22.76 -12.52
C LYS A 133 3.80 -22.08 -12.90
N GLY A 134 3.61 -20.81 -12.54
CA GLY A 134 2.38 -20.07 -12.75
C GLY A 134 1.25 -20.46 -11.80
N MET A 135 1.55 -21.18 -10.72
CA MET A 135 0.59 -21.52 -9.68
C MET A 135 0.49 -20.37 -8.69
N GLU A 136 -0.74 -19.98 -8.36
CA GLU A 136 -0.98 -18.96 -7.35
C GLU A 136 -0.65 -19.52 -5.94
N VAL A 137 0.28 -18.86 -5.27
CA VAL A 137 0.65 -19.13 -3.88
C VAL A 137 -0.03 -18.08 -3.01
N MET A 138 -1.02 -18.50 -2.24
CA MET A 138 -1.72 -17.63 -1.29
C MET A 138 -0.97 -17.56 0.04
N PRO A 139 -1.04 -16.42 0.75
CA PRO A 139 -0.56 -16.35 2.13
C PRO A 139 -1.37 -17.33 3.02
N PRO A 140 -0.73 -17.96 4.03
CA PRO A 140 -1.29 -19.13 4.72
C PRO A 140 -2.56 -18.86 5.54
N TYR A 141 -2.69 -17.66 6.12
CA TYR A 141 -3.80 -17.31 7.02
C TYR A 141 -4.60 -16.10 6.56
N LYS A 142 -3.91 -15.00 6.27
CA LYS A 142 -4.49 -13.72 5.86
C LYS A 142 -3.47 -12.94 5.03
N LEU A 143 -3.93 -11.86 4.39
CA LEU A 143 -3.02 -10.89 3.78
C LEU A 143 -2.02 -10.39 4.83
N ILE A 144 -0.74 -10.38 4.47
CA ILE A 144 0.32 -9.92 5.35
C ILE A 144 0.47 -8.42 5.14
N THR A 145 0.21 -7.66 6.19
CA THR A 145 0.22 -6.19 6.13
C THR A 145 1.38 -5.66 6.96
N LEU A 146 2.28 -4.93 6.31
CA LEU A 146 3.36 -4.20 6.95
C LEU A 146 2.88 -2.78 7.25
N HIS A 147 2.91 -2.44 8.53
CA HIS A 147 2.47 -1.14 9.03
C HIS A 147 3.63 -0.17 9.18
N TYR A 148 3.37 1.13 9.02
CA TYR A 148 4.37 2.17 9.21
C TYR A 148 5.11 2.01 10.55
N ALA A 149 6.43 2.08 10.50
CA ALA A 149 7.29 1.91 11.67
C ALA A 149 8.11 3.17 11.95
N SER A 150 8.75 3.74 10.93
CA SER A 150 9.59 4.92 11.09
C SER A 150 9.77 5.70 9.80
N SER A 151 10.16 6.96 9.94
CA SER A 151 10.65 7.79 8.85
C SER A 151 12.00 8.38 9.24
N ASP A 152 12.90 8.48 8.27
CA ASP A 152 14.23 9.04 8.43
C ASP A 152 14.45 10.06 7.31
N ARG A 153 14.97 11.25 7.64
CA ARG A 153 15.30 12.27 6.65
C ARG A 153 16.77 12.17 6.33
N ARG A 154 17.08 11.80 5.10
CA ARG A 154 18.46 11.64 4.63
C ARG A 154 18.76 12.59 3.49
N LYS A 155 19.97 13.14 3.50
CA LYS A 155 20.52 13.82 2.34
C LYS A 155 21.15 12.78 1.42
N GLU A 156 20.56 12.57 0.26
CA GLU A 156 21.09 11.69 -0.79
C GLU A 156 21.55 12.61 -1.93
N GLY A 157 22.82 13.01 -1.89
CA GLY A 157 23.36 14.03 -2.80
C GLY A 157 22.88 15.45 -2.44
N HIS A 158 22.28 16.14 -3.41
CA HIS A 158 21.75 17.51 -3.26
C HIS A 158 20.29 17.55 -2.79
N GLU A 159 19.62 16.40 -2.68
CA GLU A 159 18.20 16.30 -2.34
C GLU A 159 17.99 15.71 -0.94
N GLU A 160 17.04 16.28 -0.20
CA GLU A 160 16.55 15.69 1.05
C GLU A 160 15.45 14.68 0.73
N ALA A 161 15.71 13.40 0.97
CA ALA A 161 14.77 12.32 0.79
C ALA A 161 14.19 11.89 2.14
N ILE A 162 12.86 11.79 2.22
CA ILE A 162 12.17 11.18 3.36
C ILE A 162 12.08 9.68 3.10
N VAL A 163 12.77 8.90 3.91
CA VAL A 163 12.80 7.45 3.84
C VAL A 163 11.82 6.89 4.83
N ASN A 164 10.70 6.36 4.35
CA ASN A 164 9.71 5.69 5.17
C ASN A 164 9.98 4.18 5.21
N SER A 165 9.77 3.56 6.37
CA SER A 165 9.82 2.12 6.54
C SER A 165 8.58 1.60 7.25
N CYS A 166 8.11 0.44 6.82
CA CYS A 166 7.05 -0.32 7.45
C CYS A 166 7.57 -1.69 7.89
N THR A 167 6.95 -2.27 8.90
CA THR A 167 7.35 -3.55 9.51
C THR A 167 6.17 -4.49 9.73
N PHE A 168 6.45 -5.78 9.73
CA PHE A 168 5.53 -6.86 10.10
C PHE A 168 6.30 -7.86 10.98
N THR A 169 5.78 -8.16 12.17
CA THR A 169 6.36 -9.15 13.08
C THR A 169 5.44 -10.35 13.17
N THR A 170 5.99 -11.55 13.02
CA THR A 170 5.23 -12.79 13.15
C THR A 170 6.00 -13.86 13.92
N HIS A 171 5.25 -14.72 14.61
CA HIS A 171 5.71 -15.92 15.30
C HIS A 171 5.26 -17.20 14.59
N LEU A 172 4.66 -17.08 13.40
CA LEU A 172 4.07 -18.21 12.68
C LEU A 172 5.05 -18.73 11.63
N LYS A 173 5.47 -19.99 11.75
CA LYS A 173 6.44 -20.62 10.84
C LYS A 173 5.95 -20.57 9.39
N ALA A 174 4.68 -20.84 9.14
CA ALA A 174 4.10 -20.78 7.80
C ALA A 174 4.19 -19.37 7.17
N GLU A 175 3.98 -18.30 7.93
CA GLU A 175 4.10 -16.92 7.42
C GLU A 175 5.57 -16.57 7.14
N ILE A 176 6.48 -17.00 8.01
CA ILE A 176 7.93 -16.79 7.86
C ILE A 176 8.44 -17.50 6.61
N GLU A 177 8.06 -18.76 6.42
CA GLU A 177 8.44 -19.55 5.25
C GLU A 177 7.86 -18.96 3.96
N PHE A 178 6.58 -18.54 3.99
CA PHE A 178 5.95 -17.84 2.86
C PHE A 178 6.72 -16.58 2.48
N LEU A 179 7.06 -15.73 3.45
CA LEU A 179 7.82 -14.50 3.21
C LEU A 179 9.25 -14.77 2.72
N ARG A 180 9.94 -15.78 3.25
CA ARG A 180 11.29 -16.20 2.80
C ARG A 180 11.31 -16.77 1.39
N ASN A 181 10.20 -17.35 0.95
CA ASN A 181 10.03 -17.92 -0.38
C ASN A 181 9.40 -16.94 -1.39
N HIS A 182 8.92 -15.79 -0.92
CA HIS A 182 8.37 -14.76 -1.77
C HIS A 182 9.42 -14.22 -2.76
N PRO A 183 9.07 -13.96 -4.04
CA PRO A 183 10.02 -13.49 -5.05
C PRO A 183 10.66 -12.13 -4.72
N MET A 184 9.93 -11.26 -4.03
CA MET A 184 10.40 -9.94 -3.59
C MET A 184 11.21 -9.96 -2.27
N TYR A 185 11.43 -11.14 -1.68
CA TYR A 185 12.24 -11.27 -0.48
C TYR A 185 13.71 -10.90 -0.74
N ALA A 186 14.29 -10.13 0.17
CA ALA A 186 15.62 -9.53 0.05
C ALA A 186 15.78 -8.58 -1.16
N VAL A 187 14.66 -8.17 -1.77
CA VAL A 187 14.57 -7.12 -2.79
C VAL A 187 13.76 -5.96 -2.23
N GLU A 188 12.46 -6.13 -2.03
CA GLU A 188 11.59 -5.05 -1.54
C GLU A 188 11.42 -5.08 -0.02
N PHE A 189 11.46 -6.27 0.57
CA PHE A 189 11.39 -6.47 2.02
C PHE A 189 12.44 -7.44 2.54
N PHE A 190 12.81 -7.29 3.81
CA PHE A 190 13.98 -7.92 4.44
C PHE A 190 13.63 -8.37 5.87
N GLU A 191 14.34 -9.36 6.40
CA GLU A 191 14.21 -9.81 7.81
C GLU A 191 14.92 -8.89 8.83
N SER A 192 15.32 -7.69 8.43
CA SER A 192 16.03 -6.77 9.30
C SER A 192 15.76 -5.33 8.92
N LEU A 193 15.32 -4.55 9.90
CA LEU A 193 15.15 -3.11 9.75
C LEU A 193 16.47 -2.44 9.33
N ASN A 194 17.59 -2.91 9.87
CA ASN A 194 18.92 -2.39 9.52
C ASN A 194 19.25 -2.62 8.04
N ALA A 195 18.87 -3.76 7.47
CA ALA A 195 19.06 -4.03 6.05
C ALA A 195 18.20 -3.09 5.18
N THR A 196 16.95 -2.84 5.57
CA THR A 196 16.05 -1.92 4.87
C THR A 196 16.52 -0.47 4.95
N MET A 197 17.01 -0.04 6.11
CA MET A 197 17.51 1.32 6.31
C MET A 197 18.91 1.52 5.71
N GLY A 198 19.72 0.48 5.56
CA GLY A 198 21.07 0.59 5.00
C GLY A 198 21.10 0.75 3.47
N ALA A 199 20.07 0.29 2.77
CA ALA A 199 20.03 0.32 1.31
C ALA A 199 19.73 1.75 0.77
N SER A 200 20.42 2.16 -0.31
CA SER A 200 20.08 3.38 -1.07
C SER A 200 18.67 3.25 -1.67
N GLY A 201 17.93 4.36 -1.70
CA GLY A 201 16.54 4.35 -2.19
C GLY A 201 16.50 4.08 -3.68
N VAL A 202 17.35 4.79 -4.41
CA VAL A 202 17.54 4.66 -5.85
C VAL A 202 17.95 3.24 -6.22
N TYR A 203 18.92 2.67 -5.49
CA TYR A 203 19.34 1.28 -5.69
C TYR A 203 18.18 0.30 -5.50
N ASN A 204 17.36 0.52 -4.49
CA ASN A 204 16.21 -0.35 -4.19
C ASN A 204 15.15 -0.30 -5.30
N GLU A 205 14.87 0.89 -5.86
CA GLU A 205 13.93 1.05 -6.97
C GLU A 205 14.38 0.28 -8.22
N PHE A 206 15.66 0.38 -8.58
CA PHE A 206 16.21 -0.39 -9.70
C PHE A 206 16.22 -1.90 -9.42
N ARG A 207 16.45 -2.32 -8.18
CA ARG A 207 16.33 -3.74 -7.79
C ARG A 207 14.90 -4.25 -7.88
N VAL A 208 13.91 -3.47 -7.47
CA VAL A 208 12.48 -3.83 -7.63
C VAL A 208 12.13 -3.95 -9.12
N LYS A 209 12.57 -3.01 -9.96
CA LYS A 209 12.38 -3.06 -11.41
C LYS A 209 13.01 -4.33 -12.01
N ALA A 210 14.25 -4.62 -11.64
CA ALA A 210 14.96 -5.82 -12.08
C ALA A 210 14.29 -7.12 -11.60
N ALA A 211 13.80 -7.15 -10.35
CA ALA A 211 13.09 -8.30 -9.82
C ALA A 211 11.80 -8.58 -10.59
N ASN A 212 10.99 -7.55 -10.86
CA ASN A 212 9.76 -7.70 -11.65
C ASN A 212 10.02 -8.27 -13.05
N GLN A 213 11.11 -7.85 -13.70
CA GLN A 213 11.53 -8.42 -14.97
C GLN A 213 11.92 -9.89 -14.82
N VAL A 214 12.77 -10.22 -13.84
CA VAL A 214 13.24 -11.59 -13.63
C VAL A 214 12.09 -12.52 -13.25
N ILE A 215 11.14 -12.07 -12.43
CA ILE A 215 9.96 -12.84 -12.01
C ILE A 215 9.13 -13.28 -13.23
N ALA A 216 8.98 -12.42 -14.23
CA ALA A 216 8.26 -12.74 -15.46
C ALA A 216 8.98 -13.76 -16.36
N MET A 217 10.28 -14.01 -16.15
CA MET A 217 11.06 -14.95 -16.95
C MET A 217 10.78 -16.40 -16.55
N LYS A 218 10.75 -17.30 -17.54
CA LYS A 218 10.74 -18.75 -17.32
C LYS A 218 12.11 -19.23 -16.82
N ASP A 219 12.15 -20.36 -16.13
CA ASP A 219 13.38 -20.92 -15.54
C ASP A 219 14.49 -21.16 -16.58
N GLU A 220 14.13 -21.71 -17.75
CA GLU A 220 15.07 -21.92 -18.87
C GLU A 220 15.69 -20.60 -19.37
N SER A 221 14.86 -19.54 -19.45
CA SER A 221 15.32 -18.22 -19.86
C SER A 221 16.26 -17.62 -18.82
N VAL A 222 15.98 -17.79 -17.52
CA VAL A 222 16.86 -17.34 -16.44
C VAL A 222 18.24 -17.98 -16.56
N ILE A 223 18.29 -19.31 -16.74
CA ILE A 223 19.57 -20.04 -16.88
C ILE A 223 20.35 -19.53 -18.09
N ASN A 224 19.71 -19.42 -19.26
CA ASN A 224 20.35 -18.94 -20.49
C ASN A 224 20.86 -17.50 -20.34
N THR A 225 20.09 -16.61 -19.73
CA THR A 225 20.50 -15.23 -19.49
C THR A 225 21.64 -15.15 -18.47
N CYS A 226 21.63 -15.96 -17.41
CA CYS A 226 22.75 -16.05 -16.46
C CYS A 226 24.06 -16.44 -17.16
N TYR A 227 24.01 -17.41 -18.09
CA TYR A 227 25.17 -17.77 -18.92
C TYR A 227 25.64 -16.61 -19.80
N GLN A 228 24.72 -15.94 -20.49
CA GLN A 228 25.04 -14.80 -21.36
C GLN A 228 25.65 -13.62 -20.59
N LYS A 229 25.18 -13.38 -19.37
CA LYS A 229 25.65 -12.31 -18.48
C LYS A 229 26.88 -12.70 -17.66
N GLY A 230 27.38 -13.93 -17.79
CA GLY A 230 28.60 -14.38 -17.10
C GLY A 230 28.45 -14.57 -15.59
N VAL A 231 27.25 -14.92 -15.11
CA VAL A 231 27.04 -15.25 -13.68
C VAL A 231 27.88 -16.49 -13.32
N ALA A 232 28.64 -16.42 -12.22
CA ALA A 232 29.51 -17.52 -11.82
C ALA A 232 28.72 -18.74 -11.32
N HIS A 233 29.24 -19.95 -11.60
CA HIS A 233 28.76 -21.22 -11.05
C HIS A 233 27.26 -21.51 -11.30
N VAL A 234 26.75 -21.16 -12.48
CA VAL A 234 25.33 -21.36 -12.84
C VAL A 234 24.85 -22.79 -12.55
N ASP A 235 25.66 -23.80 -12.89
CA ASP A 235 25.33 -25.22 -12.70
C ASP A 235 25.18 -25.67 -11.23
N LYS A 236 25.70 -24.90 -10.27
CA LYS A 236 25.71 -25.26 -8.84
C LYS A 236 24.64 -24.52 -8.03
N MET A 237 23.99 -23.52 -8.61
CA MET A 237 23.05 -22.66 -7.91
C MET A 237 21.61 -23.16 -8.10
N SER A 238 20.78 -22.97 -7.08
CA SER A 238 19.34 -23.17 -7.23
C SER A 238 18.75 -22.11 -8.16
N ILE A 239 17.61 -22.40 -8.80
CA ILE A 239 16.93 -21.41 -9.65
C ILE A 239 16.58 -20.12 -8.90
N LYS A 240 16.28 -20.24 -7.60
CA LYS A 240 16.01 -19.10 -6.70
C LYS A 240 17.25 -18.22 -6.55
N ASP A 241 18.42 -18.81 -6.37
CA ASP A 241 19.69 -18.09 -6.24
C ASP A 241 20.15 -17.49 -7.58
N LEU A 242 19.90 -18.19 -8.68
CA LEU A 242 20.12 -17.66 -10.04
C LEU A 242 19.28 -16.42 -10.29
N ARG A 243 17.97 -16.46 -9.97
CA ARG A 243 17.07 -15.30 -10.11
C ARG A 243 17.56 -14.13 -9.27
N ARG A 244 17.97 -14.36 -8.01
CA ARG A 244 18.55 -13.32 -7.14
C ARG A 244 19.82 -12.71 -7.72
N SER A 245 20.72 -13.55 -8.23
CA SER A 245 21.98 -13.11 -8.85
C SER A 245 21.70 -12.27 -10.10
N LEU A 246 20.79 -12.74 -10.96
CA LEU A 246 20.38 -12.04 -12.17
C LEU A 246 19.68 -10.70 -11.87
N THR A 247 18.86 -10.64 -10.83
CA THR A 247 18.27 -9.37 -10.34
C THR A 247 19.36 -8.37 -9.95
N GLY A 248 20.45 -8.83 -9.32
CA GLY A 248 21.61 -7.99 -9.00
C GLY A 248 22.26 -7.41 -10.25
N VAL A 249 22.53 -8.26 -11.25
CA VAL A 249 23.13 -7.85 -12.53
C VAL A 249 22.26 -6.81 -13.25
N TYR A 250 20.96 -7.06 -13.40
CA TYR A 250 20.06 -6.10 -14.04
C TYR A 250 19.95 -4.78 -13.27
N ALA A 251 19.96 -4.82 -11.94
CA ALA A 251 19.93 -3.60 -11.14
C ALA A 251 21.19 -2.74 -11.38
N GLU A 252 22.37 -3.37 -11.47
CA GLU A 252 23.62 -2.68 -11.80
C GLU A 252 23.60 -2.09 -13.21
N GLU A 253 23.06 -2.81 -14.19
CA GLU A 253 22.86 -2.30 -15.55
C GLU A 253 21.96 -1.05 -15.57
N TYR A 254 20.81 -1.10 -14.90
CA TYR A 254 19.91 0.05 -14.82
C TYR A 254 20.54 1.26 -14.12
N ILE A 255 21.40 1.04 -13.13
CA ILE A 255 22.13 2.12 -12.48
C ILE A 255 23.18 2.72 -13.42
N GLY A 256 23.86 1.88 -14.20
CA GLY A 256 24.81 2.32 -15.22
C GLY A 256 24.13 3.21 -16.26
N GLU A 257 23.03 2.75 -16.82
CA GLU A 257 22.21 3.49 -17.81
C GLU A 257 21.72 4.83 -17.23
N ALA A 258 21.24 4.84 -15.99
CA ALA A 258 20.76 6.05 -15.34
C ALA A 258 21.90 7.09 -15.15
N LYS A 259 23.10 6.64 -14.78
CA LYS A 259 24.27 7.53 -14.64
C LYS A 259 24.73 8.10 -15.98
N GLU A 260 24.71 7.29 -17.04
CA GLU A 260 25.07 7.74 -18.39
C GLU A 260 24.09 8.80 -18.89
N LEU A 261 22.78 8.55 -18.76
CA LEU A 261 21.73 9.51 -19.10
C LEU A 261 21.87 10.83 -18.33
N GLN A 262 22.20 10.76 -17.05
CA GLN A 262 22.43 11.96 -16.25
C GLN A 262 23.64 12.75 -16.74
N SER A 263 24.75 12.07 -17.05
CA SER A 263 25.95 12.72 -17.60
C SER A 263 25.66 13.39 -18.96
N ASP A 264 24.90 12.74 -19.83
CA ASP A 264 24.52 13.30 -21.13
C ASP A 264 23.61 14.52 -21.01
N LEU A 265 22.67 14.52 -20.05
CA LEU A 265 21.84 15.68 -19.73
C LEU A 265 22.68 16.85 -19.21
N GLU A 266 23.66 16.59 -18.35
CA GLU A 266 24.59 17.61 -17.85
C GLU A 266 25.45 18.19 -18.99
N ARG A 267 25.97 17.35 -19.88
CA ARG A 267 26.71 17.80 -21.08
C ARG A 267 25.85 18.69 -21.97
N ARG A 268 24.60 18.32 -22.22
CA ARG A 268 23.66 19.13 -23.02
C ARG A 268 23.36 20.48 -22.36
N ARG A 269 23.22 20.53 -21.03
CA ARG A 269 23.03 21.78 -20.29
C ARG A 269 24.22 22.73 -20.45
N LEU A 270 25.45 22.21 -20.42
CA LEU A 270 26.67 23.01 -20.56
C LEU A 270 26.86 23.57 -21.99
N VAL A 271 26.40 22.85 -23.01
CA VAL A 271 26.49 23.29 -24.42
C VAL A 271 25.35 24.24 -24.81
N GLY A 272 24.22 24.20 -24.09
CA GLY A 272 23.00 24.96 -24.39
C GLY A 272 22.89 26.35 -23.78
N HIS A 273 23.93 26.92 -23.16
CA HIS A 273 23.95 28.34 -22.79
C HIS A 273 24.68 29.14 -23.89
N PRO A 274 23.98 29.70 -24.89
CA PRO A 274 24.58 30.73 -25.70
C PRO A 274 24.95 31.88 -24.75
N ALA A 275 26.23 32.25 -24.75
CA ALA A 275 26.67 33.49 -24.12
C ALA A 275 25.89 34.64 -24.77
N THR A 276 24.86 35.11 -24.07
CA THR A 276 24.22 36.38 -24.40
C THR A 276 25.19 37.47 -23.97
N GLU A 277 26.00 37.94 -24.93
CA GLU A 277 26.67 39.24 -24.88
C GLU A 277 25.66 40.38 -25.06
#